data_AF-A0A533QDJ4-F1
#
_entry.id   AF-A0A533QDJ4-F1
#
_cell.length_a   1.000
_cell.length_b   1.000
_cell.length_c   1.000
_cell.angle_alpha   90.00
_cell.angle_beta   90.00
_cell.angle_gamma   90.00
#
_symmetry.space_group_name_H-M   'P 1'
#
loop_
_entity.id
_entity.type
_entity.pdbx_description
1 polymer ?
#
loop_
_entity_poly.entity_id
_entity_poly.type
_entity_poly.pdbx_seq_one_letter_code
_entity_poly.pdbx_strand_id
1 'polypeptide(L)'
;MNLPIDTAESLPDVILFSGHEKRLVIIEAVISSGPVNPICLEQLQKFTKESSKLGYKISYVTAFPSRAVFRRFVEEIAWGSSVWIENEPNNIVHFEKLDDK
;
A
#
# COMPACT_ATOMS: atom_id res chain seq x y z
N MET A 1 0.11 -16.88 -5.22
CA MET A 1 -0.04 -15.41 -5.19
C MET A 1 -1.05 -14.95 -6.23
N ASN A 2 -0.95 -15.32 -7.51
CA ASN A 2 -1.92 -14.96 -8.58
C ASN A 2 -2.15 -13.44 -8.73
N LEU A 3 -1.09 -12.71 -9.07
CA LEU A 3 -1.16 -11.29 -9.45
C LEU A 3 -1.14 -11.16 -10.98
N PRO A 4 -1.95 -10.27 -11.57
CA PRO A 4 -1.97 -10.01 -13.01
C PRO A 4 -0.79 -9.11 -13.40
N ILE A 5 0.43 -9.68 -13.46
CA ILE A 5 1.62 -8.91 -13.85
C ILE A 5 1.65 -8.72 -15.36
N ASP A 6 1.30 -7.50 -15.78
CA ASP A 6 1.39 -7.03 -17.16
C ASP A 6 2.09 -5.67 -17.17
N THR A 7 3.16 -5.53 -17.94
CA THR A 7 3.94 -4.28 -18.05
C THR A 7 3.22 -3.17 -18.79
N ALA A 8 2.11 -3.47 -19.48
CA ALA A 8 1.24 -2.47 -20.09
C ALA A 8 0.25 -1.85 -19.08
N GLU A 9 0.06 -2.47 -17.92
CA GLU A 9 -0.79 -1.97 -16.85
C GLU A 9 0.01 -1.15 -15.82
N SER A 10 -0.72 -0.36 -15.01
CA SER A 10 -0.12 0.34 -13.87
C SER A 10 0.18 -0.65 -12.76
N LEU A 11 1.46 -0.97 -12.56
CA LEU A 11 1.94 -1.83 -11.49
C LEU A 11 2.37 -0.99 -10.28
N PRO A 12 2.26 -1.53 -9.05
CA PRO A 12 2.84 -0.89 -7.88
C PRO A 12 4.37 -0.91 -7.95
N ASP A 13 5.01 0.08 -7.31
CA ASP A 13 6.47 0.22 -7.31
C ASP A 13 7.19 -1.00 -6.72
N VAL A 14 6.69 -1.53 -5.59
CA VAL A 14 7.28 -2.69 -4.91
C VAL A 14 6.21 -3.64 -4.38
N ILE A 15 6.46 -4.94 -4.55
CA ILE A 15 5.65 -6.02 -3.99
C ILE A 15 6.56 -6.91 -3.13
N LEU A 16 6.28 -6.97 -1.82
CA LEU A 16 6.94 -7.91 -0.91
C LEU A 16 6.04 -9.11 -0.66
N PHE A 17 6.62 -10.31 -0.70
CA PHE A 17 5.90 -11.56 -0.50
C PHE A 17 6.53 -12.37 0.63
N SER A 18 5.71 -12.73 1.63
CA SER A 18 6.05 -13.72 2.64
C SER A 18 5.21 -14.98 2.42
N GLY A 19 5.86 -16.03 1.92
CA GLY A 19 5.21 -17.33 1.66
C GLY A 19 4.78 -18.05 2.92
N HIS A 20 5.58 -17.98 3.98
CA HIS A 20 5.28 -18.59 5.27
C HIS A 20 4.03 -17.98 5.92
N GLU A 21 3.88 -16.65 5.84
CA GLU A 21 2.76 -15.93 6.45
C GLU A 21 1.55 -15.76 5.52
N LYS A 22 1.66 -16.19 4.26
CA LYS A 22 0.70 -15.87 3.18
C LYS A 22 0.37 -14.38 3.15
N ARG A 23 1.39 -13.53 3.21
CA ARG A 23 1.24 -12.07 3.25
C ARG A 23 1.83 -11.40 2.02
N LEU A 24 1.14 -10.38 1.52
CA LEU A 24 1.61 -9.44 0.52
C LEU A 24 1.66 -8.04 1.11
N VAL A 25 2.73 -7.33 0.83
CA VAL A 25 2.84 -5.89 1.09
C VAL A 25 3.03 -5.20 -0.25
N ILE A 26 2.06 -4.35 -0.59
CA ILE A 26 2.03 -3.55 -1.81
C ILE A 26 2.47 -2.16 -1.43
N ILE A 27 3.53 -1.65 -2.06
CA ILE A 27 4.18 -0.41 -1.67
C ILE A 27 4.20 0.55 -2.86
N GLU A 28 3.74 1.78 -2.64
CA GLU A 28 3.95 2.93 -3.52
C GLU A 28 4.97 3.88 -2.89
N ALA A 29 6.01 4.26 -3.63
CA ALA A 29 7.05 5.17 -3.17
C ALA A 29 6.75 6.60 -3.62
N VAL A 30 6.49 7.49 -2.66
CA VAL A 30 6.21 8.89 -2.97
C VAL A 30 7.51 9.62 -3.26
N ILE A 31 7.65 9.99 -4.54
CA ILE A 31 8.70 10.87 -5.05
C ILE A 31 8.09 12.19 -5.54
N SER A 32 7.35 12.17 -6.65
CA SER A 32 6.66 13.34 -7.26
C SER A 32 5.20 13.06 -7.62
N SER A 33 4.87 11.82 -7.96
CA SER A 33 3.51 11.28 -7.98
C SER A 33 3.03 11.14 -6.52
N GLY A 34 1.81 11.59 -6.22
CA GLY A 34 1.26 11.64 -4.86
C GLY A 34 1.12 10.27 -4.17
N PRO A 35 0.61 10.22 -2.93
CA PRO A 35 0.51 9.00 -2.12
C PRO A 35 -0.52 7.99 -2.64
N VAL A 36 -0.64 6.84 -1.94
CA VAL A 36 -1.83 5.97 -2.06
C VAL A 36 -3.05 6.75 -1.59
N ASN A 37 -3.68 7.42 -2.54
CA ASN A 37 -4.96 8.08 -2.35
C ASN A 37 -6.11 7.07 -2.50
N PRO A 38 -7.37 7.45 -2.21
CA PRO A 38 -8.50 6.52 -2.30
C PRO A 38 -8.66 5.84 -3.67
N ILE A 39 -8.38 6.57 -4.76
CA ILE A 39 -8.48 6.04 -6.14
C ILE A 39 -7.39 4.98 -6.38
N CYS A 40 -6.14 5.29 -5.98
CA CYS A 40 -5.03 4.35 -6.06
C CYS A 40 -5.30 3.10 -5.21
N LEU A 41 -5.84 3.26 -3.99
CA LEU A 41 -6.18 2.14 -3.12
C LEU A 41 -7.20 1.20 -3.79
N GLU A 42 -8.25 1.74 -4.41
CA GLU A 42 -9.23 0.92 -5.16
C GLU A 42 -8.58 0.15 -6.32
N GLN A 43 -7.65 0.77 -7.05
CA GLN A 43 -6.90 0.12 -8.12
C GLN A 43 -6.02 -1.03 -7.58
N LEU A 44 -5.29 -0.80 -6.49
CA LEU A 44 -4.46 -1.83 -5.85
C LEU A 44 -5.30 -2.97 -5.27
N GLN A 45 -6.47 -2.68 -4.71
CA GLN A 45 -7.42 -3.69 -4.25
C GLN A 45 -7.94 -4.55 -5.41
N LYS A 46 -8.20 -3.95 -6.57
CA LYS A 46 -8.56 -4.70 -7.78
C LYS A 46 -7.41 -5.57 -8.27
N PHE A 47 -6.19 -5.02 -8.32
CA PHE A 47 -4.97 -5.74 -8.74
C PHE A 47 -4.70 -6.98 -7.88
N THR A 48 -4.92 -6.87 -6.56
CA THR A 48 -4.67 -7.96 -5.60
C THR A 48 -5.87 -8.85 -5.29
N LYS A 49 -7.02 -8.64 -5.95
CA LYS A 49 -8.29 -9.31 -5.66
C LYS A 49 -8.18 -10.84 -5.67
N GLU A 50 -7.50 -11.39 -6.66
CA GLU A 50 -7.35 -12.85 -6.78
C GLU A 50 -6.39 -13.41 -5.71
N SER A 51 -5.36 -12.67 -5.30
CA SER A 51 -4.54 -13.04 -4.14
C SER A 51 -5.36 -13.10 -2.86
N SER A 52 -6.22 -12.10 -2.63
CA SER A 52 -7.12 -12.05 -1.47
C SER A 52 -8.03 -13.28 -1.40
N LYS A 53 -8.65 -13.64 -2.54
CA LYS A 53 -9.50 -14.84 -2.65
C LYS A 53 -8.76 -16.14 -2.34
N LEU A 54 -7.45 -16.19 -2.60
CA LEU A 54 -6.58 -17.33 -2.26
C LEU A 54 -6.14 -17.34 -0.78
N GLY A 55 -6.66 -16.42 0.04
CA GLY A 55 -6.41 -16.33 1.46
C GLY A 55 -5.13 -15.57 1.84
N TYR A 56 -4.58 -14.75 0.94
CA TYR A 56 -3.43 -13.91 1.26
C TYR A 56 -3.89 -12.68 2.05
N LYS A 57 -3.16 -12.35 3.14
CA LYS A 57 -3.32 -11.08 3.84
C LYS A 57 -2.59 -9.99 3.06
N ILE A 58 -3.26 -8.89 2.74
CA ILE A 58 -2.70 -7.83 1.90
C ILE A 58 -2.60 -6.55 2.74
N SER A 59 -1.44 -5.89 2.68
CA SER A 59 -1.20 -4.59 3.29
C SER A 59 -0.79 -3.61 2.20
N TYR A 60 -1.41 -2.43 2.18
CA TYR A 60 -1.08 -1.35 1.26
C TYR A 60 -0.31 -0.28 2.02
N VAL A 61 0.86 0.09 1.51
CA VAL A 61 1.80 0.98 2.20
C VAL A 61 2.21 2.11 1.27
N THR A 62 2.11 3.34 1.74
CA THR A 62 2.81 4.47 1.11
C THR A 62 4.16 4.66 1.79
N ALA A 63 5.25 4.64 1.03
CA ALA A 63 6.59 4.92 1.53
C ALA A 63 6.96 6.39 1.27
N PHE A 64 7.40 7.10 2.32
CA PHE A 64 7.92 8.46 2.22
C PHE A 64 9.38 8.54 2.66
N PRO A 65 10.19 9.44 2.08
CA PRO A 65 11.58 9.62 2.53
C PRO A 65 11.66 10.27 3.93
N SER A 66 10.67 11.10 4.31
CA SER A 66 10.67 11.77 5.62
C SER A 66 9.27 12.20 6.08
N ARG A 67 9.12 12.45 7.39
CA ARG A 67 7.92 13.08 7.97
C ARG A 67 7.59 14.43 7.33
N ALA A 68 8.60 15.18 6.89
CA ALA A 68 8.38 16.48 6.23
C ALA A 68 7.63 16.33 4.90
N VAL A 69 7.94 15.28 4.13
CA VAL A 69 7.22 14.97 2.90
C VAL A 69 5.84 14.40 3.23
N PHE A 70 5.77 13.41 4.12
CA PHE A 70 4.50 12.83 4.59
C PHE A 70 3.48 13.89 5.04
N ARG A 71 3.90 14.90 5.82
CA ARG A 71 3.02 16.00 6.29
C ARG A 71 2.29 16.72 5.15
N ARG A 72 2.91 16.82 3.96
CA ARG A 72 2.32 17.51 2.80
C ARG A 72 1.17 16.74 2.17
N PHE A 73 1.10 15.43 2.41
CA PHE A 73 0.22 14.49 1.74
C PHE A 73 -0.75 13.78 2.70
N VAL A 74 -0.69 14.09 4.00
CA VAL A 74 -1.42 13.37 5.06
C VAL A 74 -2.94 13.30 4.81
N GLU A 75 -3.52 14.37 4.24
CA GLU A 75 -4.95 14.47 3.94
C GLU A 75 -5.38 13.62 2.74
N GLU A 76 -4.43 13.27 1.87
CA GLU A 76 -4.70 12.48 0.66
C GLU A 76 -4.61 10.97 0.91
N ILE A 77 -4.01 10.53 2.02
CA ILE A 77 -3.75 9.12 2.31
C ILE A 77 -5.06 8.41 2.65
N ALA A 78 -5.31 7.29 1.96
CA ALA A 78 -6.52 6.52 2.15
C ALA A 78 -6.57 5.82 3.53
N TRP A 79 -7.70 5.94 4.22
CA TRP A 79 -8.02 5.05 5.35
C TRP A 79 -8.04 3.58 4.90
N GLY A 80 -7.62 2.67 5.79
CA GLY A 80 -7.38 1.26 5.48
C GLY A 80 -5.99 0.98 4.89
N SER A 81 -5.08 1.97 4.91
CA SER A 81 -3.69 1.83 4.46
C SER A 81 -2.70 2.17 5.58
N SER A 82 -1.41 1.98 5.30
CA SER A 82 -0.33 2.30 6.25
C SER A 82 0.75 3.15 5.60
N VAL A 83 1.55 3.80 6.43
CA VAL A 83 2.68 4.63 6.00
C VAL A 83 3.96 4.12 6.63
N TRP A 84 5.00 4.01 5.81
CA TRP A 84 6.37 3.78 6.24
C TRP A 84 7.24 4.99 5.88
N ILE A 85 8.19 5.33 6.75
CA ILE A 85 9.06 6.51 6.57
C ILE A 85 10.51 6.06 6.62
N GLU A 86 11.26 6.32 5.56
CA GLU A 86 12.66 5.86 5.39
C GLU A 86 13.56 6.30 6.55
N ASN A 87 13.49 7.57 6.93
CA ASN A 87 14.28 8.11 8.06
C ASN A 87 13.90 7.51 9.43
N GLU A 88 12.78 6.81 9.52
CA GLU A 88 12.27 6.22 10.77
C GLU A 88 11.85 4.76 10.54
N PRO A 89 12.76 3.90 10.08
CA PRO A 89 12.44 2.65 9.39
C PRO A 89 11.78 1.59 10.29
N ASN A 90 11.88 1.76 11.61
CA ASN A 90 11.32 0.85 12.60
C ASN A 90 9.89 1.24 13.04
N ASN A 91 9.27 2.22 12.38
CA ASN A 91 7.94 2.73 12.74
C ASN A 91 6.99 2.63 11.54
N ILE A 92 5.71 2.40 11.84
CA ILE A 92 4.61 2.43 10.87
C ILE A 92 3.50 3.30 11.45
N VAL A 93 2.88 4.13 10.60
CA VAL A 93 1.62 4.81 10.92
C VAL A 93 0.49 4.03 10.27
N HIS A 94 -0.54 3.67 11.04
CA HIS A 94 -1.73 2.98 10.53
C HIS A 94 -2.90 3.96 10.41
N PHE A 95 -3.50 4.03 9.22
CA PHE A 95 -4.76 4.73 8.99
C PHE A 95 -5.87 3.70 9.07
N GLU A 96 -6.47 3.55 10.25
CA GLU A 96 -7.50 2.52 10.49
C GLU A 96 -8.86 2.96 9.99
N LYS A 97 -9.55 2.09 9.24
CA LYS A 97 -10.97 2.25 8.96
C LYS A 97 -11.74 1.36 9.94
N LEU A 98 -12.57 1.96 10.79
CA LEU A 98 -13.47 1.21 11.64
C LEU A 98 -14.58 0.59 10.78
N ASP A 99 -14.92 -0.66 11.04
CA ASP A 99 -16.08 -1.28 10.42
C ASP A 99 -17.36 -0.64 11.01
N ASP A 100 -18.22 -0.10 10.14
CA ASP A 100 -19.59 0.22 10.52
C ASP A 100 -20.33 -1.11 10.77
N LYS A 101 -20.72 -1.35 12.02
CA LYS A 101 -21.58 -2.48 12.40
C LYS A 101 -22.97 -2.37 11.80
#